data_AF-A0A950UD38-F1
#
_entry.id   AF-A0A950UD38-F1
#
_cell.length_a   1.000
_cell.length_b   1.000
_cell.length_c   1.000
_cell.angle_alpha   90.00
_cell.angle_beta   90.00
_cell.angle_gamma   90.00
#
_symmetry.space_group_name_H-M   'P 1'
#
loop_
_entity.id
_entity.type
_entity.pdbx_description
1 polymer ?
#
loop_
_entity_poly.entity_id
_entity_poly.type
_entity_poly.pdbx_seq_one_letter_code
_entity_poly.pdbx_strand_id
1 'polypeptide(L)'
;RLKDEDRCPPEAISMLKRNNCGKALDVARLARDMHGGNGIHDEFHVIRHVMNLETVNTYEGTHDIHALILGRAQTGIPAFG
;
A
#
# COMPACT_ATOMS: atom_id res chain seq x y z
N ARG A 1 -19.63 6.11 -1.50
CA ARG A 1 -20.92 5.85 -2.18
C ARG A 1 -21.05 4.42 -2.71
N LEU A 2 -20.26 3.97 -3.70
CA LEU A 2 -20.37 2.58 -4.21
C LEU A 2 -20.15 1.50 -3.13
N LYS A 3 -19.21 1.72 -2.20
CA LYS A 3 -18.97 0.83 -1.06
C LYS A 3 -20.15 0.82 -0.08
N ASP A 4 -20.74 1.98 0.16
CA ASP A 4 -21.90 2.13 1.07
C ASP A 4 -23.17 1.51 0.45
N GLU A 5 -23.21 1.42 -0.88
CA GLU A 5 -24.27 0.75 -1.66
C GLU A 5 -23.99 -0.75 -1.88
N ASP A 6 -22.91 -1.31 -1.30
CA ASP A 6 -22.45 -2.70 -1.49
C ASP A 6 -22.22 -3.11 -2.96
N ARG A 7 -21.86 -2.12 -3.79
CA ARG A 7 -21.62 -2.26 -5.24
C ARG A 7 -20.15 -2.05 -5.61
N CYS A 8 -19.26 -2.00 -4.63
CA CYS A 8 -17.84 -1.80 -4.86
C CYS A 8 -17.17 -3.12 -5.26
N PRO A 9 -16.67 -3.25 -6.50
CA PRO A 9 -16.02 -4.48 -6.91
C PRO A 9 -14.73 -4.72 -6.09
N PRO A 10 -14.38 -5.97 -5.74
CA PRO A 10 -13.16 -6.30 -5.00
C PRO A 10 -11.88 -5.80 -5.67
N GLU A 11 -11.87 -5.71 -7.00
CA GLU A 11 -10.77 -5.18 -7.81
C GLU A 11 -10.52 -3.70 -7.51
N ALA A 12 -11.58 -2.90 -7.28
CA ALA A 12 -11.44 -1.50 -6.91
C ALA A 12 -10.79 -1.35 -5.53
N ILE A 13 -11.13 -2.24 -4.58
CA ILE A 13 -10.49 -2.28 -3.26
C ILE A 13 -9.01 -2.64 -3.41
N SER A 14 -8.69 -3.65 -4.23
CA SER A 14 -7.30 -4.06 -4.51
C SER A 14 -6.47 -2.92 -5.12
N MET A 15 -7.03 -2.17 -6.06
CA MET A 15 -6.39 -1.00 -6.66
C MET A 15 -6.07 0.07 -5.61
N LEU A 16 -7.06 0.43 -4.78
CA LEU A 16 -6.90 1.46 -3.77
C LEU A 16 -5.90 1.04 -2.68
N LYS A 17 -5.98 -0.20 -2.17
CA LYS A 17 -5.03 -0.74 -1.18
C LYS A 17 -3.61 -0.68 -1.72
N ARG A 18 -3.39 -1.25 -2.91
CA ARG A 18 -2.08 -1.28 -3.55
C ARG A 18 -1.48 0.10 -3.73
N ASN A 19 -2.27 1.05 -4.25
CA ASN A 19 -1.81 2.42 -4.50
C ASN A 19 -1.55 3.17 -3.19
N ASN A 20 -2.50 3.17 -2.26
CA ASN A 20 -2.42 4.00 -1.07
C ASN A 20 -1.33 3.51 -0.11
N CYS A 21 -1.18 2.21 0.09
CA CYS A 21 -0.13 1.66 0.94
C CYS A 21 1.27 1.94 0.36
N GLY A 22 1.46 1.70 -0.94
CA GLY A 22 2.73 1.98 -1.61
C GLY A 22 3.10 3.47 -1.56
N LYS A 23 2.15 4.35 -1.92
CA LYS A 23 2.36 5.80 -1.88
C LYS A 23 2.60 6.32 -0.46
N ALA A 24 1.86 5.82 0.54
CA ALA A 24 2.09 6.22 1.92
C ALA A 24 3.49 5.84 2.40
N LEU A 25 3.96 4.64 2.06
CA LEU A 25 5.30 4.19 2.40
C LEU A 25 6.38 5.06 1.73
N ASP A 26 6.22 5.36 0.43
CA ASP A 26 7.14 6.24 -0.30
C ASP A 26 7.19 7.64 0.33
N VAL A 27 6.04 8.21 0.68
CA VAL A 27 5.95 9.52 1.35
C VAL A 27 6.60 9.47 2.73
N ALA A 28 6.40 8.41 3.51
CA ALA A 28 7.01 8.27 4.82
C ALA A 28 8.54 8.15 4.74
N ARG A 29 9.07 7.43 3.74
CA ARG A 29 10.50 7.34 3.48
C ARG A 29 11.09 8.70 3.08
N LEU A 30 10.42 9.43 2.18
CA LEU A 30 10.83 10.79 1.81
C LEU A 30 10.82 11.73 3.02
N ALA A 31 9.79 11.66 3.86
CA ALA A 31 9.72 12.43 5.09
C ALA A 31 10.86 12.12 6.06
N ARG A 32 11.20 10.83 6.21
CA ARG A 32 12.32 10.40 7.04
C ARG A 32 13.64 10.96 6.50
N ASP A 33 13.86 10.93 5.20
CA ASP A 33 15.10 11.42 4.58
C ASP A 33 15.23 12.95 4.73
N MET A 34 14.13 13.71 4.67
CA MET A 34 14.15 15.16 4.96
C MET A 34 14.62 15.47 6.39
N HIS A 35 14.48 14.55 7.34
CA HIS A 35 14.95 14.72 8.72
C HIS A 35 16.41 14.27 8.92
N GLY A 36 17.07 13.71 7.91
CA GLY A 36 18.46 13.23 8.00
C GLY A 36 18.68 12.30 9.20
N GLY A 37 19.72 12.57 10.00
CA GLY A 37 20.02 11.81 11.22
C GLY A 37 18.92 11.88 12.28
N ASN A 38 18.14 12.96 12.33
CA ASN A 38 17.01 13.06 13.26
C ASN A 38 15.85 12.15 12.84
N GLY A 39 15.81 11.78 11.55
CA GLY A 39 14.79 10.90 10.99
C GLY A 39 14.83 9.48 11.53
N ILE A 40 15.91 9.05 12.19
CA ILE A 40 16.00 7.73 12.85
C ILE A 40 15.72 7.79 14.35
N HIS A 41 15.56 8.98 14.92
CA HIS A 41 15.27 9.15 16.35
C HIS A 41 13.77 8.95 16.61
N ASP A 42 13.42 8.21 17.67
CA ASP A 42 12.02 7.87 17.97
C ASP A 42 11.15 9.10 18.29
N GLU A 43 11.79 10.18 18.76
CA GLU A 43 11.15 11.48 19.05
C GLU A 43 10.48 12.12 17.83
N PHE A 44 10.97 11.86 16.62
CA PHE A 44 10.41 12.45 15.40
C PHE A 44 9.32 11.59 14.74
N HIS A 45 9.02 10.42 15.31
CA HIS A 45 7.95 9.48 14.92
C HIS A 45 7.94 8.99 13.46
N VAL A 46 8.70 9.61 12.56
CA VAL A 46 8.69 9.36 11.12
C VAL A 46 9.22 7.96 10.82
N ILE A 47 10.26 7.52 11.53
CA ILE A 47 10.77 6.16 11.42
C ILE A 47 9.76 5.12 11.89
N ARG A 48 9.02 5.40 12.97
CA ARG A 48 7.94 4.53 13.45
C ARG A 48 6.85 4.38 12.38
N HIS A 49 6.49 5.46 11.70
CA HIS A 49 5.52 5.41 10.60
C HIS A 49 6.05 4.64 9.37
N VAL A 50 7.32 4.78 9.01
CA VAL A 50 7.96 3.96 7.96
C VAL A 50 7.82 2.47 8.30
N MET A 51 8.23 2.06 9.50
CA MET A 51 8.19 0.64 9.92
C MET A 51 6.76 0.07 9.94
N ASN A 52 5.79 0.87 10.39
CA ASN A 52 4.38 0.46 10.36
C ASN A 52 3.88 0.30 8.92
N LEU A 53 4.26 1.21 8.02
CA LEU A 53 3.82 1.20 6.62
C LEU A 53 4.48 0.09 5.80
N GLU A 54 5.71 -0.33 6.12
CA GLU A 54 6.31 -1.55 5.57
C GLU A 54 5.39 -2.75 5.83
N THR A 55 4.98 -2.91 7.08
CA THR A 55 4.08 -3.99 7.50
C THR A 55 2.73 -3.91 6.77
N VAL A 56 2.13 -2.71 6.71
CA VAL A 56 0.85 -2.45 6.00
C VAL A 56 0.93 -2.74 4.51
N ASN A 57 2.09 -2.50 3.89
CA ASN A 57 2.28 -2.78 2.47
C ASN A 57 2.33 -4.29 2.18
N THR A 58 2.63 -5.12 3.19
CA THR A 58 2.74 -6.58 3.07
C THR A 58 1.48 -7.33 3.52
N TYR A 59 0.87 -6.97 4.65
CA TYR A 59 -0.31 -7.69 5.14
C TYR A 59 -1.56 -7.39 4.29
N GLU A 60 -2.57 -8.27 4.33
CA GLU A 60 -3.84 -8.16 3.55
C GLU A 60 -3.65 -8.10 2.03
N GLY A 61 -2.66 -8.84 1.52
CA GLY A 61 -2.33 -8.91 0.10
C GLY A 61 -1.14 -8.01 -0.23
N THR A 62 -0.07 -8.62 -0.72
CA THR A 62 1.13 -7.85 -1.08
C THR A 62 0.86 -6.96 -2.29
N HIS A 63 1.74 -5.98 -2.49
CA HIS A 63 1.68 -5.09 -3.65
C HIS A 63 1.60 -5.85 -4.99
N ASP A 64 2.30 -6.98 -5.10
CA ASP A 64 2.32 -7.83 -6.29
C ASP A 64 1.06 -8.69 -6.41
N ILE A 65 0.55 -9.23 -5.31
CA ILE A 65 -0.71 -9.99 -5.31
C ILE A 65 -1.86 -9.11 -5.82
N HIS A 66 -1.97 -7.87 -5.37
CA HIS A 66 -2.97 -6.95 -5.91
C HIS A 66 -2.73 -6.60 -7.38
N ALA A 67 -1.47 -6.53 -7.84
CA ALA A 67 -1.17 -6.34 -9.25
C ALA A 67 -1.68 -7.52 -10.10
N LEU A 68 -1.50 -8.75 -9.62
CA LEU A 68 -1.98 -9.96 -10.29
C LEU A 68 -3.52 -10.05 -10.29
N ILE A 69 -4.20 -9.63 -9.22
CA ILE A 69 -5.67 -9.54 -9.18
C ILE A 69 -6.17 -8.60 -10.27
N LEU A 70 -5.57 -7.41 -10.38
CA LEU A 70 -5.93 -6.43 -11.39
C LEU A 70 -5.58 -6.89 -12.81
N GLY A 71 -4.45 -7.58 -12.97
CA GLY A 71 -4.03 -8.18 -14.23
C GLY A 71 -5.07 -9.19 -14.73
N ARG A 72 -5.46 -10.13 -13.86
CA ARG A 72 -6.53 -11.11 -14.17
C ARG A 72 -7.85 -10.43 -14.52
N ALA A 73 -8.23 -9.36 -13.82
CA ALA A 73 -9.46 -8.63 -14.10
C ALA A 73 -9.46 -7.94 -15.48
N GLN A 74 -8.29 -7.53 -15.97
CA GLN A 74 -8.15 -6.90 -17.29
C GLN A 74 -8.02 -7.92 -18.42
N THR A 75 -7.29 -9.01 -18.19
CA THR A 75 -6.92 -9.97 -19.26
C THR A 75 -7.79 -11.23 -19.27
N GLY A 76 -8.48 -11.53 -18.17
CA GLY A 76 -9.13 -12.82 -17.94
C GLY A 76 -8.16 -13.97 -17.66
N ILE A 77 -6.84 -13.73 -17.67
CA ILE A 77 -5.81 -14.77 -17.54
C ILE A 77 -5.22 -14.70 -16.13
N PRO A 78 -5.31 -15.76 -15.31
CA PRO A 78 -4.63 -15.81 -14.03
C PRO A 78 -3.12 -15.94 -14.22
N ALA A 79 -2.35 -15.22 -13.40
CA ALA A 79 -0.89 -15.28 -13.35
C ALA A 79 -0.38 -15.44 -11.90
N PHE A 80 -1.23 -15.98 -11.03
CA PHE A 80 -0.81 -16.50 -9.73
C PHE A 80 -0.15 -17.86 -9.96
N GLY A 81 1.02 -18.08 -9.39
CA GLY A 81 1.69 -19.39 -9.41
C GLY A 81 1.00 -20.42 -8.55
#